data_AF-A0A4R5LB65-F1
#
_entry.id   AF-A0A4R5LB65-F1
#
_cell.length_a   1.000
_cell.length_b   1.000
_cell.length_c   1.000
_cell.angle_alpha   90.00
_cell.angle_beta   90.00
_cell.angle_gamma   90.00
#
_symmetry.space_group_name_H-M   'P 1'
#
loop_
_entity.id
_entity.type
_entity.pdbx_description
1 polymer ?
#
loop_
_entity_poly.entity_id
_entity_poly.type
_entity_poly.pdbx_seq_one_letter_code
_entity_poly.pdbx_strand_id
1 'polypeptide(L)'
;MVAIALVAYFAIAVPLAALLLLPAVRASLFSTLFELHNLIMRRASASATHARSQLFKSAKISHSRMADMKNILIRRRLLISITTGILATPPLIAFTLRGHQLFQYDDTPRVPDEKIAALLNGEQLVPPPPLPPEVFDTKEVEQVRPALHDASRDWNLLDADFRTRLLLVYKIMREQYGYEMALLEGYRSPERQNRLAQLGGNVTNAAAFQSYHQYGLAADNAFLRDGKLVISEKDPWAMRGYQLYGQVAEQVGLTWGGRWKLMDLGHVEYHKPGFVLGRAPAIVK
;
A
#
# COMPACT_ATOMS: atom_id res chain seq x y z
N MET A 1 -41.43 4.57 -40.49
CA MET A 1 -40.48 5.35 -39.66
C MET A 1 -40.84 6.84 -39.64
N VAL A 2 -40.96 7.51 -40.80
CA VAL A 2 -41.31 8.94 -40.88
C VAL A 2 -42.68 9.28 -40.29
N ALA A 3 -43.70 8.44 -40.50
CA ALA A 3 -45.04 8.67 -39.93
C ALA A 3 -45.08 8.65 -38.39
N ILE A 4 -44.31 7.75 -37.76
CA ILE A 4 -44.22 7.65 -36.29
C ILE A 4 -43.50 8.88 -35.72
N ALA A 5 -42.44 9.34 -36.40
CA ALA A 5 -41.73 10.54 -36.01
C ALA A 5 -42.60 11.81 -36.12
N LEU A 6 -43.44 11.91 -37.15
CA LEU A 6 -44.38 13.02 -37.31
C LEU A 6 -45.50 13.01 -36.25
N VAL A 7 -46.05 11.84 -35.91
CA VAL A 7 -47.05 11.70 -34.85
C VAL A 7 -46.45 12.05 -33.49
N ALA A 8 -45.24 11.58 -33.19
CA ALA A 8 -44.54 11.92 -31.95
C ALA A 8 -44.21 13.42 -31.87
N TYR A 9 -43.79 14.02 -32.98
CA TYR A 9 -43.53 15.46 -33.05
C TYR A 9 -44.81 16.28 -32.81
N PHE A 10 -45.94 15.92 -33.44
CA PHE A 10 -47.22 16.60 -33.22
C PHE A 10 -47.76 16.40 -31.80
N ALA A 11 -47.61 15.20 -31.22
CA ALA A 11 -48.05 14.89 -29.86
C ALA A 11 -47.31 15.72 -28.79
N ILE A 12 -46.10 16.22 -29.09
CA ILE A 12 -45.31 17.05 -28.19
C ILE A 12 -45.48 18.54 -28.52
N ALA A 13 -45.44 18.91 -29.80
CA ALA A 13 -45.49 20.31 -30.24
C ALA A 13 -46.84 20.96 -29.97
N VAL A 14 -47.95 20.24 -30.13
CA VAL A 14 -49.31 20.76 -29.88
C VAL A 14 -49.55 21.14 -28.41
N PRO A 15 -49.26 20.27 -27.41
CA PRO A 15 -49.39 20.68 -26.02
C PRO A 15 -48.41 21.79 -25.63
N LEU A 16 -47.19 21.81 -26.17
CA LEU A 16 -46.23 22.89 -25.92
C LEU A 16 -46.74 24.24 -26.45
N ALA A 17 -47.31 24.24 -27.65
CA ALA A 17 -47.92 25.42 -28.27
C ALA A 17 -49.19 25.86 -27.54
N ALA A 18 -50.03 24.92 -27.08
CA ALA A 18 -51.20 25.22 -26.25
C ALA A 18 -50.81 25.85 -24.92
N LEU A 19 -49.73 25.37 -24.29
CA LEU A 19 -49.18 25.93 -23.05
C LEU A 19 -48.61 27.35 -23.27
N LEU A 20 -48.01 27.61 -24.43
CA LEU A 20 -47.42 28.90 -24.79
C LEU A 20 -48.43 29.94 -25.34
N LEU A 21 -49.53 29.54 -25.95
CA LEU A 21 -50.44 30.46 -26.65
C LEU A 21 -51.78 30.67 -25.95
N LEU A 22 -52.24 29.74 -25.10
CA LEU A 22 -53.54 29.84 -24.45
C LEU A 22 -53.41 30.15 -22.95
N PRO A 23 -53.81 31.36 -22.50
CA PRO A 23 -53.74 31.75 -21.09
C PRO A 23 -54.60 30.86 -20.16
N ALA A 24 -55.72 30.34 -20.67
CA ALA A 24 -56.64 29.48 -19.92
C ALA A 24 -56.03 28.12 -19.53
N VAL A 25 -55.14 27.56 -20.36
CA VAL A 25 -54.46 26.28 -20.11
C VAL A 25 -53.44 26.42 -18.98
N ARG A 26 -52.73 27.56 -18.91
CA ARG A 26 -51.78 27.84 -17.83
C ARG A 26 -52.50 27.98 -16.48
N ALA A 27 -53.61 28.71 -16.45
CA ALA A 27 -54.38 28.93 -15.23
C ALA A 27 -54.90 27.62 -14.61
N SER A 28 -55.40 26.68 -15.43
CA SER A 28 -55.88 25.39 -14.94
C SER A 28 -54.77 24.53 -14.34
N LEU A 29 -53.56 24.55 -14.92
CA LEU A 29 -52.43 23.73 -14.49
C LEU A 29 -51.81 24.25 -13.17
N PHE A 30 -51.81 25.57 -12.97
CA PHE A 30 -51.37 26.17 -11.70
C PHE A 30 -52.39 25.98 -10.57
N SER A 31 -53.70 25.92 -10.88
CA SER A 31 -54.75 25.71 -9.86
C SER A 31 -54.71 24.31 -9.24
N THR A 32 -54.49 23.26 -10.05
CA THR A 32 -54.40 21.87 -9.57
C THR A 32 -53.12 21.60 -8.77
N LEU A 33 -52.01 22.26 -9.13
CA LEU A 33 -50.76 22.24 -8.35
C LEU A 33 -50.91 22.94 -6.98
N PHE A 34 -51.70 24.02 -6.91
CA PHE A 34 -51.94 24.74 -5.65
C PHE A 34 -52.86 23.97 -4.68
N GLU A 35 -53.85 23.23 -5.19
CA GLU A 35 -54.74 22.41 -4.36
C GLU A 35 -54.01 21.22 -3.71
N LEU A 36 -53.09 20.58 -4.44
CA LEU A 36 -52.23 19.51 -3.91
C LEU A 36 -51.26 20.05 -2.84
N HIS A 37 -50.71 21.25 -3.06
CA HIS A 37 -49.83 21.94 -2.10
C HIS A 37 -50.57 22.30 -0.80
N ASN A 38 -51.81 22.76 -0.88
CA ASN A 38 -52.60 23.13 0.29
C ASN A 38 -53.03 21.93 1.15
N LEU A 39 -53.20 20.76 0.55
CA LEU A 39 -53.55 19.51 1.25
C LEU A 39 -52.34 18.96 2.04
N ILE A 40 -51.13 19.11 1.48
CA ILE A 40 -49.85 18.75 2.12
C ILE A 40 -49.51 19.74 3.25
N MET A 41 -49.76 21.04 3.05
CA MET A 41 -49.44 22.09 4.03
C MET A 41 -50.33 22.09 5.28
N ARG A 42 -51.56 21.56 5.20
CA ARG A 42 -52.44 21.38 6.39
C ARG A 42 -51.99 20.27 7.33
N ARG A 43 -51.24 19.26 6.85
CA ARG A 43 -50.64 18.22 7.70
C ARG A 43 -49.29 18.64 8.31
N ALA A 44 -48.59 19.59 7.69
CA ALA A 44 -47.31 20.10 8.18
C ALA A 44 -47.43 21.16 9.31
N SER A 45 -48.54 21.88 9.41
CA SER A 45 -48.70 23.01 10.34
C SER A 45 -48.90 22.62 11.81
N ALA A 46 -49.35 21.40 12.11
CA ALA A 46 -49.45 20.89 13.48
C ALA A 46 -48.07 20.54 14.10
N SER A 47 -47.06 20.25 13.26
CA SER A 47 -45.69 19.96 13.70
C SER A 47 -44.79 21.21 13.74
N ALA A 48 -45.14 22.25 12.96
CA ALA A 48 -44.32 23.45 12.81
C ALA A 48 -44.37 24.43 14.00
N THR A 49 -45.42 24.45 14.83
CA THR A 49 -45.52 25.37 15.98
C THR A 49 -44.56 25.00 17.12
N HIS A 50 -44.26 23.70 17.29
CA HIS A 50 -43.24 23.24 18.24
C HIS A 50 -41.80 23.43 17.73
N ALA A 51 -41.56 23.30 16.42
CA ALA A 51 -40.23 23.54 15.84
C ALA A 51 -39.83 25.03 15.83
N ARG A 52 -40.80 25.94 15.64
CA ARG A 52 -40.52 27.39 15.53
C ARG A 52 -40.10 28.02 16.86
N SER A 53 -40.64 27.60 18.00
CA SER A 53 -40.26 28.14 19.31
C SER A 53 -38.86 27.68 19.77
N GLN A 54 -38.41 26.51 19.32
CA GLN A 54 -37.05 25.98 19.53
C GLN A 54 -36.03 26.72 18.64
N LEU A 55 -36.35 26.96 17.37
CA LEU A 55 -35.45 27.65 16.43
C LEU A 55 -35.18 29.12 16.79
N PHE A 56 -36.19 29.87 17.27
CA PHE A 56 -36.00 31.27 17.69
C PHE A 56 -35.19 31.41 18.99
N LYS A 57 -35.25 30.44 19.92
CA LYS A 57 -34.38 30.43 21.10
C LYS A 57 -32.93 30.07 20.73
N SER A 58 -32.73 29.13 19.81
CA SER A 58 -31.40 28.74 19.33
C SER A 58 -30.68 29.84 18.53
N ALA A 59 -31.40 30.59 17.70
CA ALA A 59 -30.82 31.69 16.92
C ALA A 59 -30.31 32.86 17.80
N LYS A 60 -31.05 33.21 18.87
CA LYS A 60 -30.67 34.30 19.77
C LYS A 60 -29.47 33.94 20.68
N ILE A 61 -29.38 32.68 21.12
CA ILE A 61 -28.24 32.16 21.89
C ILE A 61 -26.99 32.01 21.01
N SER A 62 -27.15 31.66 19.73
CA SER A 62 -26.03 31.57 18.77
C SER A 62 -25.39 32.94 18.52
N HIS A 63 -26.19 34.00 18.38
CA HIS A 63 -25.68 35.34 18.09
C HIS A 63 -24.91 35.97 19.25
N SER A 64 -25.38 35.80 20.50
CA SER A 64 -24.66 36.31 21.68
C SER A 64 -23.37 35.52 21.94
N ARG A 65 -23.39 34.19 21.75
CA ARG A 65 -22.19 33.36 21.85
C ARG A 65 -21.13 33.71 20.79
N MET A 66 -21.54 34.06 19.56
CA MET A 66 -20.59 34.52 18.53
C MET A 66 -19.94 35.86 18.88
N ALA A 67 -20.69 36.81 19.45
CA ALA A 67 -20.16 38.10 19.88
C ALA A 67 -19.19 37.96 21.07
N ASP A 68 -19.56 37.13 22.06
CA ASP A 68 -18.71 36.83 23.22
C ASP A 68 -17.46 36.05 22.83
N MET A 69 -17.58 35.08 21.91
CA MET A 69 -16.43 34.36 21.34
C MET A 69 -15.47 35.32 20.62
N LYS A 70 -15.99 36.24 19.82
CA LYS A 70 -15.18 37.27 19.13
C LYS A 70 -14.45 38.16 20.14
N ASN A 71 -15.11 38.58 21.21
CA ASN A 71 -14.49 39.39 22.27
C ASN A 71 -13.42 38.61 23.05
N ILE A 72 -13.63 37.33 23.33
CA ILE A 72 -12.64 36.47 24.00
C ILE A 72 -11.43 36.23 23.11
N LEU A 73 -11.64 35.95 21.82
CA LEU A 73 -10.58 35.77 20.83
C LEU A 73 -9.73 37.04 20.69
N ILE A 74 -10.35 38.23 20.68
CA ILE A 74 -9.64 39.51 20.59
C ILE A 74 -8.88 39.81 21.89
N ARG A 75 -9.51 39.67 23.06
CA ARG A 75 -8.88 39.98 24.36
C ARG A 75 -7.75 39.02 24.71
N ARG A 76 -7.86 37.74 24.34
CA ARG A 76 -6.86 36.70 24.63
C ARG A 76 -6.00 36.34 23.43
N ARG A 77 -6.00 37.17 22.37
CA ARG A 77 -5.26 36.89 21.12
C ARG A 77 -3.79 36.56 21.35
N LEU A 78 -3.12 37.25 22.28
CA LEU A 78 -1.72 36.98 22.61
C LEU A 78 -1.52 35.62 23.27
N LEU A 79 -2.36 35.27 24.25
CA LEU A 79 -2.29 33.95 24.91
C LEU A 79 -2.59 32.83 23.92
N ILE A 80 -3.61 33.01 23.07
CA ILE A 80 -3.97 32.04 22.02
C ILE A 80 -2.80 31.87 21.06
N SER A 81 -2.24 32.96 20.53
CA SER A 81 -1.08 32.90 19.62
C SER A 81 0.14 32.22 20.27
N ILE A 82 0.41 32.46 21.55
CA ILE A 82 1.49 31.80 22.29
C ILE A 82 1.21 30.30 22.41
N THR A 83 0.01 29.90 22.85
CA THR A 83 -0.35 28.47 22.97
C THR A 83 -0.38 27.75 21.63
N THR A 84 -0.90 28.38 20.57
CA THR A 84 -0.87 27.81 19.22
C THR A 84 0.56 27.70 18.71
N GLY A 85 1.42 28.69 18.99
CA GLY A 85 2.84 28.64 18.68
C GLY A 85 3.57 27.49 19.37
N ILE A 86 3.32 27.28 20.68
CA ILE A 86 3.85 26.16 21.47
C ILE A 86 3.32 24.81 20.97
N LEU A 87 2.03 24.73 20.61
CA LEU A 87 1.44 23.49 20.12
C LEU A 87 1.88 23.15 18.68
N ALA A 88 2.15 24.17 17.87
CA ALA A 88 2.64 24.04 16.50
C ALA A 88 4.17 23.85 16.42
N THR A 89 4.92 24.08 17.50
CA THR A 89 6.39 23.95 17.48
C THR A 89 6.84 22.51 17.26
N PRO A 90 6.35 21.47 17.96
CA PRO A 90 6.80 20.10 17.73
C PRO A 90 6.52 19.60 16.30
N PRO A 91 5.35 19.83 15.67
CA PRO A 91 5.13 19.51 14.26
C PRO A 91 6.03 20.29 13.29
N LEU A 92 6.27 21.58 13.54
CA LEU A 92 7.15 22.39 12.70
C LEU A 92 8.62 21.97 12.82
N ILE A 93 9.08 21.69 14.04
CA ILE A 93 10.41 21.10 14.29
C ILE A 93 10.51 19.73 13.64
N ALA A 94 9.49 18.88 13.76
CA ALA A 94 9.46 17.59 13.07
C ALA A 94 9.51 17.76 11.56
N PHE A 95 8.87 18.80 10.99
CA PHE A 95 8.89 19.10 9.56
C PHE A 95 10.23 19.69 9.08
N THR A 96 10.86 20.57 9.85
CA THR A 96 12.19 21.11 9.53
C THR A 96 13.28 20.06 9.68
N LEU A 97 13.17 19.17 10.69
CA LEU A 97 14.03 17.99 10.82
C LEU A 97 13.73 16.94 9.73
N ARG A 98 12.52 16.92 9.16
CA ARG A 98 12.14 16.04 8.03
C ARG A 98 12.88 16.36 6.73
N GLY A 99 13.39 17.60 6.58
CA GLY A 99 14.10 18.06 5.39
C GLY A 99 15.42 17.32 5.11
N HIS A 100 15.91 16.52 6.06
CA HIS A 100 17.14 15.74 5.90
C HIS A 100 16.97 14.23 6.18
N GLN A 101 15.74 13.71 6.27
CA GLN A 101 15.49 12.29 6.58
C GLN A 101 14.56 11.56 5.60
N LEU A 102 14.44 12.02 4.36
CA LEU A 102 13.65 11.30 3.34
C LEU A 102 14.37 10.12 2.68
N PHE A 103 15.66 9.91 2.98
CA PHE A 103 16.39 8.68 2.68
C PHE A 103 17.49 8.52 3.74
N GLN A 104 17.10 8.12 4.94
CA GLN A 104 18.06 7.54 5.87
C GLN A 104 17.63 6.10 6.10
N TYR A 105 17.81 5.29 5.05
CA TYR A 105 18.24 3.94 5.29
C TYR A 105 19.58 4.05 6.02
N ASP A 106 19.81 3.20 7.00
CA ASP A 106 21.05 3.22 7.77
C ASP A 106 22.18 2.74 6.84
N ASP A 107 22.68 3.66 6.00
CA ASP A 107 23.75 3.45 5.01
C ASP A 107 25.11 3.34 5.68
N THR A 108 25.18 3.19 7.01
CA THR A 108 26.40 2.69 7.61
C THR A 108 26.53 1.24 7.14
N PRO A 109 27.48 0.90 6.24
CA PRO A 109 27.81 -0.50 6.04
C PRO A 109 28.25 -0.97 7.41
N ARG A 110 27.41 -1.76 8.07
CA ARG A 110 27.75 -2.42 9.32
C ARG A 110 28.97 -3.23 8.94
N VAL A 111 30.15 -2.75 9.32
CA VAL A 111 31.42 -3.40 9.00
C VAL A 111 31.22 -4.84 9.46
N PRO A 112 31.22 -5.83 8.54
CA PRO A 112 30.98 -7.21 8.94
C PRO A 112 31.96 -7.53 10.04
N ASP A 113 31.46 -8.09 11.15
CA ASP A 113 32.30 -8.57 12.25
C ASP A 113 33.56 -9.22 11.67
N GLU A 114 34.76 -8.89 12.15
CA GLU A 114 36.02 -9.32 11.51
C GLU A 114 36.07 -10.85 11.30
N LYS A 115 35.38 -11.60 12.18
CA LYS A 115 35.18 -13.05 12.06
C LYS A 115 34.32 -13.45 10.85
N ILE A 116 33.27 -12.68 10.54
CA ILE A 116 32.41 -12.85 9.35
C ILE A 116 33.21 -12.48 8.09
N ALA A 117 34.00 -11.40 8.12
CA ALA A 117 34.85 -11.02 6.99
C ALA A 117 35.93 -12.09 6.69
N ALA A 118 36.50 -12.72 7.71
CA ALA A 118 37.45 -13.82 7.55
C ALA A 118 36.79 -15.09 6.96
N LEU A 119 35.57 -15.42 7.40
CA LEU A 119 34.79 -16.54 6.83
C LEU A 119 34.42 -16.30 5.35
N LEU A 120 34.11 -15.05 4.97
CA LEU A 120 33.80 -14.68 3.60
C LEU A 120 35.00 -14.80 2.63
N ASN A 121 36.24 -14.69 3.13
CA ASN A 121 37.45 -14.72 2.30
C ASN A 121 38.20 -16.07 2.30
N GLY A 122 37.99 -16.93 3.31
CA GLY A 122 38.79 -18.14 3.51
C GLY A 122 38.10 -19.48 3.17
N GLU A 123 36.77 -19.55 3.20
CA GLU A 123 36.01 -20.77 2.97
C GLU A 123 35.10 -20.62 1.74
N GLN A 124 35.42 -21.32 0.64
CA GLN A 124 34.55 -21.32 -0.53
C GLN A 124 33.33 -22.20 -0.24
N LEU A 125 32.28 -21.57 0.31
CA LEU A 125 31.01 -22.24 0.56
C LEU A 125 30.41 -22.71 -0.78
N VAL A 126 29.93 -23.96 -0.78
CA VAL A 126 29.23 -24.53 -1.93
C VAL A 126 27.71 -24.46 -1.70
N PRO A 127 26.91 -24.19 -2.75
CA PRO A 127 25.46 -24.27 -2.65
C PRO A 127 24.98 -25.65 -2.18
N PRO A 128 23.87 -25.71 -1.43
CA PRO A 128 23.24 -26.98 -1.11
C PRO A 128 22.82 -27.70 -2.41
N PRO A 129 22.74 -29.04 -2.39
CA PRO A 129 22.26 -29.79 -3.54
C PRO A 129 20.85 -29.32 -3.95
N PRO A 130 20.53 -29.32 -5.26
CA PRO A 130 19.20 -28.93 -5.71
C PRO A 130 18.15 -29.88 -5.15
N LEU A 131 17.04 -29.31 -4.70
CA LEU A 131 15.91 -30.08 -4.20
C LEU A 131 15.12 -30.68 -5.36
N PRO A 132 14.43 -31.82 -5.13
CA PRO A 132 13.54 -32.39 -6.13
C PRO A 132 12.45 -31.37 -6.55
N PRO A 133 12.13 -31.23 -7.85
CA PRO A 133 11.13 -30.27 -8.33
C PRO A 133 9.77 -30.39 -7.62
N GLU A 134 9.39 -31.61 -7.25
CA GLU A 134 8.10 -31.95 -6.62
C GLU A 134 7.89 -31.22 -5.28
N VAL A 135 8.98 -30.82 -4.61
CA VAL A 135 8.93 -30.04 -3.36
C VAL A 135 8.30 -28.65 -3.58
N PHE A 136 8.47 -28.08 -4.77
CA PHE A 136 7.99 -26.74 -5.13
C PHE A 136 6.62 -26.73 -5.82
N ASP A 137 6.15 -27.89 -6.29
CA ASP A 137 4.91 -28.05 -7.06
C ASP A 137 3.73 -28.55 -6.22
N THR A 138 3.86 -28.55 -4.89
CA THR A 138 2.77 -28.90 -4.00
C THR A 138 1.67 -27.84 -4.00
N LYS A 139 0.42 -28.23 -3.77
CA LYS A 139 -0.73 -27.30 -3.77
C LYS A 139 -0.60 -26.24 -2.67
N GLU A 140 -0.04 -26.63 -1.53
CA GLU A 140 0.22 -25.73 -0.40
C GLU A 140 1.21 -24.63 -0.78
N VAL A 141 2.25 -24.98 -1.55
CA VAL A 141 3.25 -24.04 -2.04
C VAL A 141 2.64 -23.12 -3.10
N GLU A 142 1.89 -23.64 -4.06
CA GLU A 142 1.25 -22.84 -5.11
C GLU A 142 0.26 -21.80 -4.53
N GLN A 143 -0.45 -22.15 -3.45
CA GLN A 143 -1.35 -21.23 -2.74
C GLN A 143 -0.62 -20.05 -2.10
N VAL A 144 0.59 -20.27 -1.58
CA VAL A 144 1.37 -19.24 -0.88
C VAL A 144 2.23 -18.43 -1.85
N ARG A 145 2.85 -19.09 -2.83
CA ARG A 145 3.71 -18.47 -3.86
C ARG A 145 3.30 -18.99 -5.24
N PRO A 146 2.35 -18.33 -5.92
CA PRO A 146 1.95 -18.70 -7.28
C PRO A 146 3.14 -18.61 -8.27
N ALA A 147 3.14 -19.47 -9.29
CA ALA A 147 4.16 -19.50 -10.35
C ALA A 147 5.61 -19.75 -9.87
N LEU A 148 5.78 -20.41 -8.72
CA LEU A 148 7.09 -20.75 -8.16
C LEU A 148 7.81 -21.88 -8.91
N HIS A 149 7.09 -22.75 -9.63
CA HIS A 149 7.69 -23.83 -10.43
C HIS A 149 8.73 -23.28 -11.43
N ASP A 150 8.41 -22.17 -12.09
CA ASP A 150 9.25 -21.48 -13.09
C ASP A 150 10.37 -20.59 -12.49
N ALA A 151 10.47 -20.52 -11.16
CA ALA A 151 11.46 -19.65 -10.52
C ALA A 151 12.89 -20.21 -10.68
N SER A 152 13.85 -19.37 -11.04
CA SER A 152 15.25 -19.81 -11.11
C SER A 152 15.81 -19.98 -9.71
N ARG A 153 16.45 -21.13 -9.49
CA ARG A 153 17.21 -21.47 -8.28
C ARG A 153 18.68 -21.71 -8.59
N ASP A 154 19.13 -21.22 -9.75
CA ASP A 154 20.52 -21.34 -10.17
C ASP A 154 21.39 -20.31 -9.42
N TRP A 155 22.18 -20.82 -8.49
CA TRP A 155 23.13 -20.04 -7.69
C TRP A 155 24.24 -19.40 -8.53
N ASN A 156 24.49 -19.86 -9.76
CA ASN A 156 25.50 -19.25 -10.63
C ASN A 156 25.05 -17.93 -11.26
N LEU A 157 23.76 -17.65 -11.23
CA LEU A 157 23.19 -16.38 -11.70
C LEU A 157 23.15 -15.29 -10.62
N LEU A 158 23.60 -15.62 -9.41
CA LEU A 158 23.75 -14.65 -8.32
C LEU A 158 25.10 -13.95 -8.40
N ASP A 159 25.14 -12.68 -8.00
CA ASP A 159 26.39 -11.96 -7.79
C ASP A 159 27.29 -12.72 -6.80
N ALA A 160 28.60 -12.77 -7.07
CA ALA A 160 29.53 -13.58 -6.29
C ALA A 160 29.56 -13.20 -4.81
N ASP A 161 29.53 -11.90 -4.48
CA ASP A 161 29.55 -11.44 -3.10
C ASP A 161 28.22 -11.77 -2.40
N PHE A 162 27.11 -11.52 -3.09
CA PHE A 162 25.78 -11.85 -2.58
C PHE A 162 25.64 -13.35 -2.32
N ARG A 163 26.08 -14.18 -3.26
CA ARG A 163 26.08 -15.63 -3.13
C ARG A 163 26.85 -16.08 -1.89
N THR A 164 28.08 -15.59 -1.70
CA THR A 164 28.90 -15.99 -0.54
C THR A 164 28.23 -15.58 0.78
N ARG A 165 27.65 -14.37 0.85
CA ARG A 165 26.89 -13.92 2.02
C ARG A 165 25.66 -14.80 2.28
N LEU A 166 24.88 -15.10 1.25
CA LEU A 166 23.68 -15.92 1.37
C LEU A 166 24.02 -17.36 1.80
N LEU A 167 25.11 -17.94 1.28
CA LEU A 167 25.58 -19.25 1.71
C LEU A 167 26.03 -19.25 3.18
N LEU A 168 26.63 -18.17 3.65
CA LEU A 168 26.96 -18.02 5.06
C LEU A 168 25.69 -17.95 5.94
N VAL A 169 24.63 -17.28 5.47
CA VAL A 169 23.32 -17.32 6.14
C VAL A 169 22.80 -18.75 6.24
N TYR A 170 22.83 -19.52 5.14
CA TYR A 170 22.38 -20.91 5.13
C TYR A 170 23.16 -21.78 6.11
N LYS A 171 24.50 -21.61 6.14
CA LYS A 171 25.38 -22.31 7.08
C LYS A 171 25.01 -22.00 8.53
N ILE A 172 24.88 -20.72 8.88
CA ILE A 172 24.52 -20.27 10.23
C ILE A 172 23.13 -20.78 10.63
N MET A 173 22.13 -20.66 9.76
CA MET A 173 20.76 -21.11 10.02
C MET A 173 20.70 -22.60 10.34
N ARG A 174 21.43 -23.42 9.58
CA ARG A 174 21.53 -24.85 9.82
C ARG A 174 22.28 -25.17 11.10
N GLU A 175 23.48 -24.64 11.26
CA GLU A 175 24.42 -25.04 12.32
C GLU A 175 24.03 -24.50 13.70
N GLN A 176 23.49 -23.28 13.78
CA GLN A 176 23.15 -22.64 15.06
C GLN A 176 21.69 -22.84 15.46
N TYR A 177 20.79 -22.91 14.47
CA TYR A 177 19.35 -22.88 14.73
C TYR A 177 18.60 -24.13 14.24
N GLY A 178 19.27 -25.04 13.52
CA GLY A 178 18.64 -26.26 13.01
C GLY A 178 17.59 -26.02 11.92
N TYR A 179 17.64 -24.88 11.23
CA TYR A 179 16.75 -24.59 10.10
C TYR A 179 17.44 -24.95 8.79
N GLU A 180 16.95 -25.98 8.12
CA GLU A 180 17.30 -26.26 6.74
C GLU A 180 16.63 -25.23 5.83
N MET A 181 17.43 -24.53 5.02
CA MET A 181 16.97 -23.45 4.16
C MET A 181 16.75 -23.95 2.73
N ALA A 182 15.81 -23.34 2.01
CA ALA A 182 15.56 -23.59 0.59
C ALA A 182 15.46 -22.28 -0.18
N LEU A 183 16.15 -22.22 -1.33
CA LEU A 183 16.05 -21.12 -2.27
C LEU A 183 14.75 -21.26 -3.06
N LEU A 184 13.86 -20.28 -2.92
CA LEU A 184 12.61 -20.21 -3.68
C LEU A 184 12.87 -19.59 -5.06
N GLU A 185 13.52 -18.44 -5.08
CA GLU A 185 13.86 -17.71 -6.30
C GLU A 185 15.13 -16.87 -6.08
N GLY A 186 16.11 -17.03 -6.96
CA GLY A 186 17.33 -16.20 -7.01
C GLY A 186 17.22 -15.19 -8.15
N TYR A 187 17.87 -15.47 -9.28
CA TYR A 187 17.76 -14.62 -10.46
C TYR A 187 16.34 -14.65 -11.07
N ARG A 188 15.83 -13.48 -11.43
CA ARG A 188 14.55 -13.34 -12.15
C ARG A 188 14.76 -12.58 -13.44
N SER A 189 14.35 -13.16 -14.57
CA SER A 189 14.48 -12.48 -15.87
C SER A 189 13.52 -11.27 -15.98
N PRO A 190 13.85 -10.25 -16.78
CA PRO A 190 12.93 -9.14 -17.07
C PRO A 190 11.57 -9.58 -17.60
N GLU A 191 11.53 -10.60 -18.45
CA GLU A 191 10.30 -11.15 -19.02
C GLU A 191 9.44 -11.78 -17.93
N ARG A 192 10.05 -12.54 -17.02
CA ARG A 192 9.36 -13.10 -15.86
C ARG A 192 8.86 -11.99 -14.93
N GLN A 193 9.67 -10.98 -14.65
CA GLN A 193 9.25 -9.83 -13.83
C GLN A 193 8.02 -9.13 -14.42
N ASN A 194 7.98 -8.92 -15.75
CA ASN A 194 6.82 -8.35 -16.42
C ASN A 194 5.58 -9.26 -16.34
N ARG A 195 5.74 -10.59 -16.46
CA ARG A 195 4.63 -11.53 -16.25
C ARG A 195 4.10 -11.48 -14.82
N LEU A 196 4.98 -11.43 -13.82
CA LEU A 196 4.57 -11.34 -12.42
C LEU A 196 3.86 -10.02 -12.12
N ALA A 197 4.33 -8.90 -12.68
CA ALA A 197 3.65 -7.61 -12.54
C ALA A 197 2.22 -7.63 -13.12
N GLN A 198 1.96 -8.43 -14.16
CA GLN A 198 0.61 -8.61 -14.73
C GLN A 198 -0.31 -9.45 -13.84
N LEU A 199 0.21 -10.31 -12.96
CA LEU A 199 -0.57 -11.09 -12.00
C LEU A 199 -1.13 -10.24 -10.85
N GLY A 200 -0.69 -8.98 -10.73
CA GLY A 200 -1.21 -7.99 -9.78
C GLY A 200 -0.28 -7.70 -8.60
N GLY A 201 -0.53 -6.57 -7.93
CA GLY A 201 0.36 -6.01 -6.90
C GLY A 201 0.55 -6.86 -5.62
N ASN A 202 -0.20 -7.97 -5.49
CA ASN A 202 -0.02 -8.94 -4.41
C ASN A 202 1.24 -9.81 -4.61
N VAL A 203 1.78 -9.89 -5.84
CA VAL A 203 2.98 -10.68 -6.14
C VAL A 203 4.21 -9.78 -6.24
N THR A 204 4.13 -8.69 -7.01
CA THR A 204 5.19 -7.68 -7.08
C THR A 204 4.62 -6.36 -7.60
N ASN A 205 5.15 -5.24 -7.11
CA ASN A 205 4.86 -3.90 -7.62
C ASN A 205 5.99 -3.36 -8.53
N ALA A 206 7.05 -4.15 -8.75
CA ALA A 206 8.19 -3.76 -9.57
C ALA A 206 7.97 -4.14 -11.04
N ALA A 207 8.28 -3.24 -11.96
CA ALA A 207 8.41 -3.56 -13.38
C ALA A 207 9.79 -4.14 -13.69
N ALA A 208 10.02 -4.54 -14.94
CA ALA A 208 11.35 -4.94 -15.39
C ALA A 208 12.42 -3.88 -15.08
N PHE A 209 13.55 -4.38 -14.58
CA PHE A 209 14.77 -3.70 -14.14
C PHE A 209 14.62 -2.91 -12.83
N GLN A 210 13.50 -3.12 -12.12
CA GLN A 210 13.22 -2.46 -10.85
C GLN A 210 13.29 -3.42 -9.65
N SER A 211 13.87 -4.60 -9.83
CA SER A 211 14.07 -5.57 -8.76
C SER A 211 15.52 -6.05 -8.73
N TYR A 212 16.09 -6.16 -7.54
CA TYR A 212 17.43 -6.70 -7.31
C TYR A 212 17.59 -8.15 -7.79
N HIS A 213 16.49 -8.93 -7.89
CA HIS A 213 16.52 -10.28 -8.47
C HIS A 213 17.04 -10.30 -9.90
N GLN A 214 16.78 -9.24 -10.67
CA GLN A 214 17.18 -9.15 -12.09
C GLN A 214 18.68 -8.89 -12.27
N TYR A 215 19.36 -8.60 -11.16
CA TYR A 215 20.79 -8.35 -11.11
C TYR A 215 21.53 -9.42 -10.29
N GLY A 216 20.83 -10.49 -9.88
CA GLY A 216 21.42 -11.53 -9.03
C GLY A 216 21.78 -11.04 -7.63
N LEU A 217 21.13 -9.97 -7.16
CA LEU A 217 21.40 -9.31 -5.88
C LEU A 217 20.25 -9.47 -4.86
N ALA A 218 19.27 -10.33 -5.15
CA ALA A 218 18.21 -10.67 -4.20
C ALA A 218 17.85 -12.16 -4.27
N ALA A 219 17.24 -12.65 -3.21
CA ALA A 219 16.77 -14.01 -3.11
C ALA A 219 15.53 -14.11 -2.21
N ASP A 220 14.59 -14.95 -2.62
CA ASP A 220 13.45 -15.39 -1.84
C ASP A 220 13.75 -16.77 -1.25
N ASN A 221 13.52 -16.95 0.05
CA ASN A 221 13.93 -18.12 0.81
C ASN A 221 12.80 -18.63 1.71
N ALA A 222 12.83 -19.92 2.01
CA ALA A 222 11.97 -20.57 2.99
C ALA A 222 12.71 -21.71 3.68
N PHE A 223 11.98 -22.52 4.45
CA PHE A 223 12.55 -23.58 5.26
C PHE A 223 12.07 -24.96 4.81
N LEU A 224 12.90 -25.97 5.03
CA LEU A 224 12.53 -27.36 4.92
C LEU A 224 12.27 -27.95 6.30
N ARG A 225 11.17 -28.69 6.43
CA ARG A 225 10.86 -29.52 7.60
C ARG A 225 10.37 -30.86 7.10
N ASP A 226 11.06 -31.93 7.48
CA ASP A 226 10.73 -33.31 7.06
C ASP A 226 10.64 -33.48 5.54
N GLY A 227 11.56 -32.83 4.80
CA GLY A 227 11.61 -32.86 3.34
C GLY A 227 10.52 -32.04 2.65
N LYS A 228 9.68 -31.32 3.40
CA LYS A 228 8.61 -30.46 2.87
C LYS A 228 8.96 -29.00 3.02
N LEU A 229 8.56 -28.21 2.03
CA LEU A 229 8.73 -26.77 2.04
C LEU A 229 7.69 -26.12 2.96
N VAL A 230 8.16 -25.33 3.92
CA VAL A 230 7.32 -24.56 4.85
C VAL A 230 7.58 -23.08 4.59
N ILE A 231 6.62 -22.43 3.91
CA ILE A 231 6.73 -21.03 3.49
C ILE A 231 5.88 -20.10 4.36
N SER A 232 4.67 -20.50 4.76
CA SER A 232 3.77 -19.57 5.42
C SER A 232 4.20 -19.27 6.86
N GLU A 233 4.33 -17.99 7.15
CA GLU A 233 4.57 -17.40 8.46
C GLU A 233 3.40 -17.62 9.45
N LYS A 234 2.27 -18.15 8.97
CA LYS A 234 1.18 -18.62 9.84
C LYS A 234 1.59 -19.85 10.66
N ASP A 235 2.58 -20.63 10.19
CA ASP A 235 3.23 -21.64 11.01
C ASP A 235 4.17 -20.94 12.01
N PRO A 236 3.95 -21.07 13.34
CA PRO A 236 4.80 -20.41 14.34
C PRO A 236 6.28 -20.80 14.25
N TRP A 237 6.57 -22.03 13.81
CA TRP A 237 7.93 -22.49 13.59
C TRP A 237 8.57 -21.75 12.40
N ALA A 238 7.84 -21.60 11.29
CA ALA A 238 8.33 -20.84 10.13
C ALA A 238 8.49 -19.35 10.46
N MET A 239 7.55 -18.74 11.20
CA MET A 239 7.69 -17.36 11.68
C MET A 239 8.95 -17.17 12.51
N ARG A 240 9.23 -18.09 13.44
CA ARG A 240 10.46 -18.04 14.23
C ARG A 240 11.70 -18.19 13.35
N GLY A 241 11.66 -19.11 12.38
CA GLY A 241 12.69 -19.26 11.36
C GLY A 241 12.96 -17.94 10.63
N TYR A 242 11.91 -17.25 10.17
CA TYR A 242 12.06 -15.97 9.45
C TYR A 242 12.66 -14.86 10.32
N GLN A 243 12.32 -14.79 11.60
CA GLN A 243 12.92 -13.84 12.52
C GLN A 243 14.43 -14.08 12.69
N LEU A 244 14.83 -15.35 12.85
CA LEU A 244 16.24 -15.74 12.96
C LEU A 244 16.98 -15.48 11.66
N TYR A 245 16.40 -15.90 10.53
CA TYR A 245 16.91 -15.67 9.19
C TYR A 245 17.16 -14.20 8.92
N GLY A 246 16.21 -13.32 9.24
CA GLY A 246 16.38 -11.88 9.10
C GLY A 246 17.53 -11.32 9.91
N GLN A 247 17.67 -11.74 11.17
CA GLN A 247 18.78 -11.32 12.03
C GLN A 247 20.14 -11.77 11.48
N VAL A 248 20.23 -13.02 11.01
CA VAL A 248 21.47 -13.56 10.41
C VAL A 248 21.80 -12.86 9.09
N ALA A 249 20.79 -12.61 8.25
CA ALA A 249 20.97 -11.89 7.00
C ALA A 249 21.53 -10.47 7.23
N GLU A 250 20.97 -9.75 8.20
CA GLU A 250 21.44 -8.41 8.60
C GLU A 250 22.88 -8.45 9.14
N GLN A 251 23.26 -9.48 9.90
CA GLN A 251 24.62 -9.65 10.44
C GLN A 251 25.68 -9.82 9.34
N VAL A 252 25.31 -10.44 8.21
CA VAL A 252 26.21 -10.61 7.06
C VAL A 252 26.07 -9.49 6.04
N GLY A 253 25.42 -8.37 6.39
CA GLY A 253 25.33 -7.18 5.55
C GLY A 253 24.29 -7.24 4.42
N LEU A 254 23.27 -8.09 4.56
CA LEU A 254 22.11 -8.08 3.67
C LEU A 254 20.97 -7.23 4.25
N THR A 255 20.19 -6.64 3.37
CA THR A 255 18.92 -6.00 3.69
C THR A 255 17.83 -7.06 3.75
N TRP A 256 17.07 -7.12 4.85
CA TRP A 256 15.99 -8.09 5.02
C TRP A 256 14.59 -7.47 4.80
N GLY A 257 13.79 -8.09 3.94
CA GLY A 257 12.44 -7.62 3.59
C GLY A 257 11.43 -7.65 4.73
N GLY A 258 11.70 -8.41 5.80
CA GLY A 258 10.86 -8.43 7.01
C GLY A 258 10.85 -7.12 7.79
N ARG A 259 11.80 -6.20 7.52
CA ARG A 259 11.79 -4.83 8.08
C ARG A 259 10.85 -3.89 7.31
N TRP A 260 10.39 -4.27 6.13
CA TRP A 260 9.55 -3.41 5.30
C TRP A 260 8.12 -3.35 5.85
N LYS A 261 7.40 -2.29 5.47
CA LYS A 261 6.00 -2.10 5.87
C LYS A 261 5.08 -3.26 5.48
N LEU A 262 5.37 -3.91 4.35
CA LEU A 262 4.63 -5.07 3.85
C LEU A 262 5.23 -6.42 4.27
N MET A 263 6.35 -6.41 5.00
CA MET A 263 7.00 -7.57 5.62
C MET A 263 7.20 -8.76 4.68
N ASP A 264 8.10 -8.64 3.71
CA ASP A 264 8.47 -9.78 2.85
C ASP A 264 9.52 -10.65 3.57
N LEU A 265 9.05 -11.53 4.45
CA LEU A 265 9.88 -12.25 5.42
C LEU A 265 10.90 -13.20 4.78
N GLY A 266 10.60 -13.74 3.60
CA GLY A 266 11.50 -14.63 2.88
C GLY A 266 12.55 -13.91 2.04
N HIS A 267 12.46 -12.59 1.92
CA HIS A 267 13.21 -11.82 0.95
C HIS A 267 14.45 -11.16 1.57
N VAL A 268 15.58 -11.21 0.84
CA VAL A 268 16.78 -10.42 1.15
C VAL A 268 17.36 -9.78 -0.11
N GLU A 269 17.98 -8.62 0.07
CA GLU A 269 18.70 -7.87 -0.98
C GLU A 269 20.13 -7.56 -0.53
N TYR A 270 21.07 -7.56 -1.47
CA TYR A 270 22.40 -7.00 -1.26
C TYR A 270 22.51 -5.63 -1.93
N HIS A 271 22.59 -4.59 -1.11
CA HIS A 271 22.81 -3.22 -1.55
C HIS A 271 24.31 -3.01 -1.78
N LYS A 272 24.80 -3.63 -2.87
CA LYS A 272 26.21 -3.62 -3.25
C LYS A 272 26.71 -2.18 -3.38
N PRO A 273 27.84 -1.80 -2.74
CA PRO A 273 28.39 -0.46 -2.86
C PRO A 273 28.61 -0.08 -4.33
N GLY A 274 28.11 1.11 -4.72
CA GLY A 274 28.21 1.62 -6.08
C GLY A 274 27.20 1.05 -7.08
N PHE A 275 26.38 0.06 -6.70
CA PHE A 275 25.26 -0.39 -7.53
C PHE A 275 24.06 0.56 -7.38
N VAL A 276 23.43 0.91 -8.50
CA VAL A 276 22.22 1.74 -8.54
C VAL A 276 21.14 0.98 -9.31
N LEU A 277 20.01 0.72 -8.65
CA LEU A 277 18.88 0.03 -9.26
C LEU A 277 18.28 0.86 -10.40
N GLY A 278 17.89 0.19 -11.48
CA GLY A 278 17.21 0.80 -12.61
C GLY A 278 15.90 1.48 -12.19
N ARG A 279 15.69 2.72 -12.62
CA ARG A 279 14.40 3.43 -12.47
C ARG A 279 13.55 3.20 -13.72
N ALA A 280 12.23 3.16 -13.57
CA ALA A 280 11.35 3.15 -14.75
C ALA A 280 11.58 4.43 -15.55
N PRO A 281 11.47 4.38 -16.90
CA PRO A 281 11.37 5.60 -17.68
C PRO A 281 10.21 6.44 -17.14
N ALA A 282 10.46 7.74 -16.92
CA ALA A 282 9.40 8.66 -16.51
C ALA A 282 8.27 8.58 -17.55
N ILE A 283 7.05 8.29 -17.09
CA ILE A 283 5.88 8.39 -17.95
C ILE A 283 5.73 9.87 -18.29
N VAL A 284 6.16 10.26 -19.49
CA VAL A 284 5.81 11.55 -20.08
C VAL A 284 4.31 11.49 -20.32
N LYS A 285 3.56 12.25 -19.50
CA LYS A 285 2.11 12.44 -19.67
C LYS A 285 1.83 13.39 -20.82
#